data_AF-A0A3L6RN77-F1
#
_entry.id   AF-A0A3L6RN77-F1
#
_cell.length_a   1.000
_cell.length_b   1.000
_cell.length_c   1.000
_cell.angle_alpha   90.00
_cell.angle_beta   90.00
_cell.angle_gamma   90.00
#
_symmetry.space_group_name_H-M   'P 1'
#
loop_
_entity.id
_entity.type
_entity.pdbx_description
1 polymer ?
#
loop_
_entity_poly.entity_id
_entity_poly.type
_entity_poly.pdbx_seq_one_letter_code
_entity_poly.pdbx_strand_id
1 'polypeptide(L)'
;MPGDARGLEAAAAAAAAAEAARELREAAAALVATRAAEEDALRRRAVALDADVRRLQGSLPALDPSAVDKIEEELERARAAITDSDVASFLPSKRNGKFFKMFLGPVNVRVARKEDKLKIKDEYNNYRDRTAYKFLLFPSILLLLRWWIWDGCLPAWAVQIYQAWLLFLYTSFALRENVLIANGSDIRPWWIYHHYLAMRGVQLFLRWAIMQGIAMHLQNRYQRQRLRTRIALGKAKRMDVVAGETASVEGQLLLLYPVLFILQVVVCGILLVVMAVGNFVNTVETLILKLRFKAKMKKAKGRQDRPHQN
;
A
#
# COMPACT_ATOMS: atom_id res chain seq x y z
N MET A 1 35.59 51.57 15.42
CA MET A 1 34.51 50.56 15.43
C MET A 1 34.28 50.00 14.01
N PRO A 2 35.04 49.00 13.55
CA PRO A 2 34.91 48.42 12.20
C PRO A 2 33.90 47.25 12.12
N GLY A 3 33.42 46.74 13.26
CA GLY A 3 32.56 45.55 13.34
C GLY A 3 31.10 45.80 12.96
N ASP A 4 30.60 47.02 13.17
CA ASP A 4 29.20 47.41 12.89
C ASP A 4 28.95 47.58 11.39
N ALA A 5 29.90 48.18 10.67
CA ALA A 5 29.85 48.35 9.22
C ALA A 5 29.82 47.01 8.46
N ARG A 6 30.63 46.02 8.89
CA ARG A 6 30.63 44.67 8.29
C ARG A 6 29.33 43.91 8.59
N GLY A 7 28.71 44.16 9.75
CA GLY A 7 27.41 43.59 10.10
C GLY A 7 26.28 44.15 9.23
N LEU A 8 26.27 45.46 8.99
CA LEU A 8 25.33 46.11 8.07
C LEU A 8 25.52 45.64 6.62
N GLU A 9 26.77 45.54 6.14
CA GLU A 9 27.05 45.01 4.79
C GLU A 9 26.58 43.56 4.65
N ALA A 10 26.84 42.70 5.66
CA ALA A 10 26.39 41.33 5.64
C ALA A 10 24.85 41.21 5.68
N ALA A 11 24.17 42.08 6.43
CA ALA A 11 22.71 42.13 6.47
C ALA A 11 22.11 42.62 5.15
N ALA A 12 22.70 43.65 4.52
CA ALA A 12 22.31 44.15 3.20
C ALA A 12 22.53 43.09 2.12
N ALA A 13 23.67 42.40 2.13
CA ALA A 13 23.96 41.29 1.22
C ALA A 13 23.00 40.11 1.42
N ALA A 14 22.61 39.79 2.66
CA ALA A 14 21.62 38.75 2.94
C ALA A 14 20.22 39.14 2.45
N ALA A 15 19.80 40.40 2.62
CA ALA A 15 18.54 40.92 2.11
C ALA A 15 18.51 40.90 0.57
N ALA A 16 19.59 41.34 -0.08
CA ALA A 16 19.74 41.28 -1.54
C ALA A 16 19.70 39.83 -2.06
N ALA A 17 20.35 38.88 -1.37
CA ALA A 17 20.29 37.46 -1.72
C ALA A 17 18.89 36.86 -1.53
N ALA A 18 18.15 37.29 -0.50
CA ALA A 18 16.78 36.86 -0.28
C ALA A 18 15.83 37.39 -1.37
N GLU A 19 16.00 38.64 -1.79
CA GLU A 19 15.21 39.23 -2.88
C GLU A 19 15.54 38.57 -4.22
N ALA A 20 16.82 38.34 -4.53
CA ALA A 20 17.23 37.61 -5.74
C ALA A 20 16.68 36.17 -5.75
N ALA A 21 16.64 35.49 -4.59
CA ALA A 21 16.02 34.16 -4.48
C ALA A 21 14.51 34.20 -4.70
N ARG A 22 13.86 35.28 -4.26
CA ARG A 22 12.43 35.51 -4.47
C ARG A 22 12.11 35.80 -5.94
N GLU A 23 12.85 36.70 -6.57
CA GLU A 23 12.74 37.00 -8.01
C GLU A 23 12.97 35.74 -8.85
N LEU A 24 14.00 34.95 -8.54
CA LEU A 24 14.26 33.68 -9.22
C LEU A 24 13.11 32.69 -9.04
N ARG A 25 12.52 32.62 -7.84
CA ARG A 25 11.36 31.77 -7.58
C ARG A 25 10.13 32.23 -8.37
N GLU A 26 9.89 33.53 -8.45
CA GLU A 26 8.79 34.11 -9.22
C GLU A 26 8.97 33.87 -10.73
N ALA A 27 10.18 34.09 -11.26
CA ALA A 27 10.54 33.78 -12.65
C ALA A 27 10.39 32.29 -12.96
N ALA A 28 10.85 31.40 -12.07
CA ALA A 28 10.67 29.95 -12.21
C ALA A 28 9.18 29.56 -12.18
N ALA A 29 8.38 30.18 -11.31
CA ALA A 29 6.96 29.95 -11.24
C ALA A 29 6.24 30.41 -12.52
N ALA A 30 6.62 31.57 -13.07
CA ALA A 30 6.10 32.08 -14.34
C ALA A 30 6.44 31.15 -15.51
N LEU A 31 7.70 30.69 -15.62
CA LEU A 31 8.10 29.72 -16.65
C LEU A 31 7.31 28.41 -16.55
N VAL A 32 7.12 27.90 -15.33
CA VAL A 32 6.32 26.69 -15.10
C VAL A 32 4.86 26.91 -15.51
N ALA A 33 4.29 28.08 -15.22
CA ALA A 33 2.94 28.42 -15.62
C ALA A 33 2.78 28.49 -17.14
N THR A 34 3.72 29.12 -17.86
CA THR A 34 3.71 29.19 -19.32
C THR A 34 3.82 27.79 -19.94
N ARG A 35 4.78 26.97 -19.47
CA ARG A 35 4.92 25.59 -19.94
C ARG A 35 3.64 24.77 -19.70
N ALA A 36 3.01 24.93 -18.54
CA ALA A 36 1.75 24.25 -18.25
C ALA A 36 0.61 24.70 -19.19
N ALA A 37 0.54 25.98 -19.54
CA ALA A 37 -0.46 26.51 -20.47
C ALA A 37 -0.25 26.01 -21.90
N GLU A 38 1.00 25.95 -22.37
CA GLU A 38 1.36 25.39 -23.68
C GLU A 38 1.06 23.88 -23.73
N GLU A 39 1.40 23.14 -22.68
CA GLU A 39 1.09 21.73 -22.52
C GLU A 39 -0.43 21.48 -22.58
N ASP A 40 -1.23 22.28 -21.88
CA ASP A 40 -2.69 22.20 -21.87
C ASP A 40 -3.31 22.56 -23.23
N ALA A 41 -2.70 23.49 -23.97
CA ALA A 41 -3.12 23.80 -25.34
C ALA A 41 -2.85 22.62 -26.29
N LEU A 42 -1.66 22.02 -26.21
CA LEU A 42 -1.29 20.84 -27.00
C LEU A 42 -2.19 19.64 -26.67
N ARG A 43 -2.47 19.44 -25.38
CA ARG A 43 -3.38 18.40 -24.89
C ARG A 43 -4.79 18.53 -25.41
N ARG A 44 -5.36 19.74 -25.39
CA ARG A 44 -6.70 19.99 -25.96
C ARG A 44 -6.75 19.64 -27.45
N ARG A 45 -5.69 19.99 -28.20
CA ARG A 45 -5.57 19.63 -29.62
C ARG A 45 -5.45 18.12 -29.84
N ALA A 46 -4.61 17.44 -29.06
CA ALA A 46 -4.45 15.99 -29.14
C ALA A 46 -5.76 15.24 -28.83
N VAL A 47 -6.48 15.66 -27.78
CA VAL A 47 -7.79 15.09 -27.41
C VAL A 47 -8.84 15.34 -28.50
N ALA A 48 -8.90 16.55 -29.05
CA ALA A 48 -9.81 16.87 -30.14
C ALA A 48 -9.54 16.00 -31.37
N LEU A 49 -8.26 15.84 -31.74
CA LEU A 49 -7.85 14.99 -32.87
C LEU A 49 -8.18 13.51 -32.65
N ASP A 50 -7.92 12.94 -31.46
CA ASP A 50 -8.32 11.55 -31.13
C ASP A 50 -9.84 11.38 -31.18
N ALA A 51 -10.61 12.36 -30.72
CA ALA A 51 -12.07 12.33 -30.79
C ALA A 51 -12.57 12.41 -32.24
N ASP A 52 -11.96 13.25 -33.08
CA ASP A 52 -12.28 13.39 -34.49
C ASP A 52 -11.97 12.09 -35.26
N VAL A 53 -10.78 11.50 -35.04
CA VAL A 53 -10.40 10.20 -35.61
C VAL A 53 -11.43 9.13 -35.23
N ARG A 54 -11.78 9.00 -33.94
CA ARG A 54 -12.79 8.02 -33.51
C ARG A 54 -14.18 8.26 -34.11
N ARG A 55 -14.58 9.53 -34.27
CA ARG A 55 -15.85 9.89 -34.90
C ARG A 55 -15.86 9.45 -36.36
N LEU A 56 -14.79 9.74 -37.10
CA LEU A 56 -14.63 9.32 -38.50
C LEU A 56 -14.64 7.78 -38.60
N GLN A 57 -13.95 7.09 -37.70
CA GLN A 57 -13.97 5.63 -37.58
C GLN A 57 -15.37 5.06 -37.39
N GLY A 58 -16.17 5.68 -36.50
CA GLY A 58 -17.57 5.28 -36.28
C GLY A 58 -18.50 5.61 -37.46
N SER A 59 -18.07 6.47 -38.38
CA SER A 59 -18.82 6.86 -39.58
C SER A 59 -18.50 5.98 -40.79
N LEU A 60 -17.40 5.22 -40.77
CA LEU A 60 -16.97 4.31 -41.83
C LEU A 60 -18.07 3.33 -42.29
N PRO A 61 -18.89 2.73 -41.41
CA PRO A 61 -19.92 1.77 -41.83
C PRO A 61 -21.02 2.36 -42.71
N ALA A 62 -21.13 3.69 -42.82
CA ALA A 62 -22.14 4.38 -43.62
C ALA A 62 -21.63 4.81 -45.01
N LEU A 63 -20.38 4.52 -45.36
CA LEU A 63 -19.74 4.94 -46.62
C LEU A 63 -19.70 3.81 -47.66
N ASP A 64 -19.48 4.18 -48.92
CA ASP A 64 -19.37 3.23 -50.03
C ASP A 64 -18.15 2.30 -49.87
N PRO A 65 -18.30 0.99 -50.13
CA PRO A 65 -17.24 -0.01 -49.90
C PRO A 65 -15.91 0.29 -50.59
N SER A 66 -15.93 0.96 -51.75
CA SER A 66 -14.71 1.29 -52.52
C SER A 66 -13.90 2.45 -51.92
N ALA A 67 -14.52 3.29 -51.09
CA ALA A 67 -13.87 4.39 -50.38
C ALA A 67 -13.47 4.02 -48.94
N VAL A 68 -14.13 3.02 -48.34
CA VAL A 68 -13.89 2.59 -46.95
C VAL A 68 -12.45 2.14 -46.73
N ASP A 69 -11.92 1.22 -47.56
CA ASP A 69 -10.58 0.65 -47.36
C ASP A 69 -9.49 1.73 -47.33
N LYS A 70 -9.58 2.71 -48.25
CA LYS A 70 -8.59 3.79 -48.35
C LYS A 70 -8.69 4.77 -47.17
N ILE A 71 -9.90 5.10 -46.73
CA ILE A 71 -10.12 6.01 -45.60
C ILE A 71 -9.70 5.32 -44.30
N GLU A 72 -9.99 4.04 -44.14
CA GLU A 72 -9.60 3.24 -42.98
C GLU A 72 -8.07 3.16 -42.85
N GLU A 73 -7.36 2.93 -43.96
CA GLU A 73 -5.88 2.93 -43.97
C GLU A 73 -5.30 4.28 -43.52
N GLU A 74 -5.81 5.39 -44.04
CA GLU A 74 -5.39 6.74 -43.63
C GLU A 74 -5.72 7.02 -42.15
N LEU A 75 -6.88 6.55 -41.67
CA LEU A 75 -7.26 6.71 -40.26
C LEU A 75 -6.37 5.90 -39.32
N GLU A 76 -6.04 4.66 -39.68
CA GLU A 76 -5.12 3.83 -38.90
C GLU A 76 -3.70 4.41 -38.92
N ARG A 77 -3.23 4.96 -40.04
CA ARG A 77 -1.96 5.69 -40.11
C ARG A 77 -1.96 6.92 -39.19
N ALA A 78 -3.02 7.72 -39.22
CA ALA A 78 -3.17 8.88 -38.33
C ALA A 78 -3.18 8.44 -36.85
N ARG A 79 -3.86 7.33 -36.54
CA ARG A 79 -3.93 6.78 -35.18
C ARG A 79 -2.59 6.21 -34.71
N ALA A 80 -1.84 5.54 -35.57
CA ALA A 80 -0.49 5.08 -35.30
C ALA A 80 0.43 6.28 -35.02
N ALA A 81 0.37 7.33 -35.85
CA ALA A 81 1.15 8.55 -35.64
C ALA A 81 0.82 9.23 -34.29
N ILE A 82 -0.44 9.17 -33.83
CA ILE A 82 -0.84 9.69 -32.52
C ILE A 82 -0.37 8.79 -31.36
N THR A 83 -0.41 7.47 -31.55
CA THR A 83 -0.14 6.47 -30.49
C THR A 83 1.35 6.19 -30.28
N ASP A 84 2.13 6.22 -31.36
CA ASP A 84 3.55 5.85 -31.37
C ASP A 84 4.48 7.07 -31.20
N SER A 85 3.92 8.28 -31.20
CA SER A 85 4.67 9.52 -30.95
C SER A 85 4.49 10.04 -29.53
N ASP A 86 5.26 11.08 -29.17
CA ASP A 86 5.14 11.81 -27.91
C ASP A 86 3.73 12.39 -27.69
N VAL A 87 2.90 12.47 -28.74
CA VAL A 87 1.49 12.89 -28.66
C VAL A 87 0.69 11.98 -27.72
N ALA A 88 1.03 10.70 -27.64
CA ALA A 88 0.40 9.73 -26.76
C ALA A 88 0.48 10.11 -25.28
N SER A 89 1.51 10.89 -24.88
CA SER A 89 1.67 11.37 -23.51
C SER A 89 0.66 12.45 -23.12
N PHE A 90 0.15 13.21 -24.10
CA PHE A 90 -0.88 14.23 -23.89
C PHE A 90 -2.30 13.65 -23.93
N LEU A 91 -2.48 12.50 -24.57
CA LEU A 91 -3.76 11.82 -24.56
C LEU A 91 -4.16 11.34 -23.16
N PRO A 92 -5.47 11.23 -22.88
CA PRO A 92 -5.94 10.62 -21.65
C PRO A 92 -5.35 9.21 -21.55
N SER A 93 -4.67 8.92 -20.44
CA SER A 93 -4.06 7.60 -20.24
C SER A 93 -5.10 6.51 -20.49
N LYS A 94 -4.70 5.44 -21.21
CA LYS A 94 -5.57 4.28 -21.43
C LYS A 94 -6.17 3.86 -20.09
N ARG A 95 -7.50 3.76 -20.06
CA ARG A 95 -8.26 3.48 -18.84
C ARG A 95 -7.71 2.18 -18.24
N ASN A 96 -7.19 2.24 -17.01
CA ASN A 96 -6.69 1.07 -16.30
C ASN A 96 -7.69 -0.10 -16.40
N GLY A 97 -7.17 -1.31 -16.65
CA GLY A 97 -7.98 -2.52 -16.69
C GLY A 97 -8.75 -2.74 -15.38
N LYS A 98 -9.82 -3.55 -15.43
CA LYS A 98 -10.69 -3.83 -14.27
C LYS A 98 -9.88 -4.29 -13.05
N PHE A 99 -8.87 -5.14 -13.26
CA PHE A 99 -7.96 -5.60 -12.21
C PHE A 99 -7.22 -4.45 -11.52
N PHE A 100 -6.56 -3.57 -12.29
CA PHE A 100 -5.83 -2.43 -11.74
C PHE A 100 -6.76 -1.49 -10.95
N LYS A 101 -7.97 -1.25 -11.46
CA LYS A 101 -8.98 -0.43 -10.78
C LYS A 101 -9.45 -1.02 -9.45
N MET A 102 -9.47 -2.36 -9.34
CA MET A 102 -9.83 -3.03 -8.09
C MET A 102 -8.87 -2.66 -6.95
N PHE A 103 -7.56 -2.60 -7.22
CA PHE A 103 -6.54 -2.27 -6.20
C PHE A 103 -6.30 -0.77 -6.07
N LEU A 104 -6.12 -0.06 -7.18
CA LEU A 104 -5.67 1.35 -7.21
C LEU A 104 -6.81 2.36 -7.31
N GLY A 105 -8.03 1.92 -7.63
CA GLY A 105 -9.16 2.82 -7.87
C GLY A 105 -9.10 3.50 -9.25
N PRO A 106 -9.80 4.63 -9.44
CA PRO A 106 -9.96 5.29 -10.74
C PRO A 106 -8.74 6.13 -11.16
N VAL A 107 -7.56 5.86 -10.62
CA VAL A 107 -6.38 6.73 -10.71
C VAL A 107 -5.29 6.11 -11.58
N ASN A 108 -4.59 6.95 -12.34
CA ASN A 108 -3.50 6.54 -13.23
C ASN A 108 -2.18 6.32 -12.46
N VAL A 109 -1.37 5.38 -12.96
CA VAL A 109 -0.13 4.95 -12.29
C VAL A 109 1.00 5.96 -12.44
N ARG A 110 1.07 6.66 -13.57
CA ARG A 110 2.12 7.64 -13.85
C ARG A 110 1.48 8.97 -14.19
N VAL A 111 1.90 10.01 -13.48
CA VAL A 111 1.28 11.32 -13.56
C VAL A 111 2.35 12.40 -13.63
N ALA A 112 2.31 13.18 -14.72
CA ALA A 112 3.19 14.33 -14.91
C ALA A 112 2.70 15.56 -14.13
N ARG A 113 1.38 15.84 -14.15
CA ARG A 113 0.79 17.07 -13.61
C ARG A 113 0.69 17.09 -12.09
N LYS A 114 0.95 18.26 -11.49
CA LYS A 114 0.87 18.47 -10.05
C LYS A 114 -0.54 18.22 -9.48
N GLU A 115 -1.57 18.64 -10.21
CA GLU A 115 -2.98 18.43 -9.82
C GLU A 115 -3.35 16.95 -9.78
N ASP A 116 -2.97 16.21 -10.81
CA ASP A 116 -3.21 14.77 -10.88
C ASP A 116 -2.42 14.01 -9.78
N LYS A 117 -1.24 14.51 -9.36
CA LYS A 117 -0.50 13.97 -8.21
C LYS A 117 -1.25 14.18 -6.89
N LEU A 118 -1.87 15.34 -6.71
CA LEU A 118 -2.73 15.60 -5.54
C LEU A 118 -3.94 14.66 -5.55
N LYS A 119 -4.54 14.42 -6.72
CA LYS A 119 -5.63 13.46 -6.87
C LYS A 119 -5.23 12.02 -6.51
N ILE A 120 -4.04 11.55 -6.89
CA ILE A 120 -3.53 10.24 -6.44
C ILE A 120 -3.45 10.20 -4.91
N LYS A 121 -2.89 11.25 -4.30
CA LYS A 121 -2.73 11.36 -2.85
C LYS A 121 -4.09 11.38 -2.13
N ASP A 122 -5.05 12.14 -2.62
CA ASP A 122 -6.39 12.25 -2.02
C ASP A 122 -7.15 10.93 -2.12
N GLU A 123 -7.08 10.23 -3.26
CA GLU A 123 -7.69 8.92 -3.41
C GLU A 123 -7.01 7.86 -2.51
N TYR A 124 -5.69 7.95 -2.31
CA TYR A 124 -4.99 7.12 -1.32
C TYR A 124 -5.48 7.39 0.10
N ASN A 125 -5.56 8.65 0.54
CA ASN A 125 -6.02 9.00 1.89
C ASN A 125 -7.47 8.57 2.11
N ASN A 126 -8.36 8.87 1.16
CA ASN A 126 -9.76 8.44 1.22
C ASN A 126 -9.91 6.91 1.22
N TYR A 127 -9.06 6.18 0.48
CA TYR A 127 -9.01 4.72 0.56
C TYR A 127 -8.55 4.25 1.95
N ARG A 128 -7.50 4.86 2.50
CA ARG A 128 -6.98 4.54 3.83
C ARG A 128 -8.03 4.75 4.91
N ASP A 129 -8.75 5.87 4.88
CA ASP A 129 -9.79 6.17 5.87
C ASP A 129 -10.95 5.19 5.76
N ARG A 130 -11.49 4.97 4.53
CA ARG A 130 -12.55 3.97 4.29
C ARG A 130 -12.16 2.57 4.74
N THR A 131 -10.89 2.19 4.56
CA THR A 131 -10.41 0.86 4.96
C THR A 131 -10.13 0.77 6.45
N ALA A 132 -9.68 1.84 7.11
CA ALA A 132 -9.56 1.90 8.56
C ALA A 132 -10.91 1.67 9.25
N TYR A 133 -11.99 2.31 8.76
CA TYR A 133 -13.34 2.04 9.25
C TYR A 133 -13.74 0.57 9.09
N LYS A 134 -13.47 -0.04 7.94
CA LYS A 134 -13.74 -1.47 7.70
C LYS A 134 -12.89 -2.37 8.60
N PHE A 135 -11.64 -2.01 8.84
CA PHE A 135 -10.70 -2.74 9.68
C PHE A 135 -11.16 -2.77 11.15
N LEU A 136 -11.88 -1.72 11.59
CA LEU A 136 -12.52 -1.67 12.90
C LEU A 136 -13.87 -2.42 12.91
N LEU A 137 -14.74 -2.13 11.94
CA LEU A 137 -16.11 -2.62 11.93
C LEU A 137 -16.20 -4.12 11.65
N PHE A 138 -15.42 -4.65 10.69
CA PHE A 138 -15.53 -6.06 10.28
C PHE A 138 -15.22 -7.00 11.45
N PRO A 139 -14.07 -6.91 12.16
CA PRO A 139 -13.82 -7.77 13.32
C PRO A 139 -14.84 -7.57 14.43
N SER A 140 -15.25 -6.32 14.69
CA SER A 140 -16.26 -6.01 15.72
C SER A 140 -17.59 -6.70 15.41
N ILE A 141 -18.05 -6.67 14.16
CA ILE A 141 -19.26 -7.36 13.70
C ILE A 141 -19.08 -8.88 13.86
N LEU A 142 -17.95 -9.46 13.46
CA LEU A 142 -17.70 -10.90 13.64
C LEU A 142 -17.75 -11.30 15.11
N LEU A 143 -17.20 -10.49 16.01
CA LEU A 143 -17.25 -10.73 17.45
C LEU A 143 -18.66 -10.59 18.03
N LEU A 144 -19.48 -9.67 17.52
CA LEU A 144 -20.90 -9.57 17.90
C LEU A 144 -21.69 -10.77 17.39
N LEU A 145 -21.51 -11.18 16.14
CA LEU A 145 -22.19 -12.35 15.55
C LEU A 145 -21.78 -13.66 16.24
N ARG A 146 -20.51 -13.77 16.67
CA ARG A 146 -20.03 -14.87 17.53
C ARG A 146 -20.90 -15.03 18.76
N TRP A 147 -21.22 -13.93 19.44
CA TRP A 147 -21.98 -13.94 20.68
C TRP A 147 -23.49 -14.10 20.42
N TRP A 148 -24.01 -13.46 19.36
CA TRP A 148 -25.46 -13.36 19.15
C TRP A 148 -26.07 -14.50 18.33
N ILE A 149 -25.36 -14.98 17.30
CA ILE A 149 -25.92 -15.97 16.36
C ILE A 149 -25.26 -17.33 16.51
N TRP A 150 -23.96 -17.36 16.83
CA TRP A 150 -23.18 -18.59 16.75
C TRP A 150 -22.84 -19.22 18.09
N ASP A 151 -23.55 -18.88 19.17
CA ASP A 151 -23.38 -19.47 20.52
C ASP A 151 -21.91 -19.54 20.99
N GLY A 152 -21.11 -18.53 20.62
CA GLY A 152 -19.68 -18.50 20.93
C GLY A 152 -18.77 -19.26 19.96
N CYS A 153 -19.25 -19.74 18.82
CA CYS A 153 -18.48 -20.52 17.84
C CYS A 153 -18.42 -19.84 16.47
N LEU A 154 -17.37 -19.05 16.21
CA LEU A 154 -17.18 -18.40 14.90
C LEU A 154 -17.01 -19.41 13.77
N PRO A 155 -17.84 -19.40 12.72
CA PRO A 155 -17.69 -20.32 11.62
C PRO A 155 -16.42 -20.01 10.83
N ALA A 156 -15.72 -21.08 10.42
CA ALA A 156 -14.44 -20.96 9.74
C ALA A 156 -14.51 -20.09 8.49
N TRP A 157 -15.57 -20.22 7.68
CA TRP A 157 -15.74 -19.44 6.45
C TRP A 157 -15.79 -17.92 6.70
N ALA A 158 -16.35 -17.46 7.82
CA ALA A 158 -16.42 -16.03 8.14
C ALA A 158 -15.02 -15.47 8.46
N VAL A 159 -14.21 -16.26 9.17
CA VAL A 159 -12.79 -15.95 9.43
C VAL A 159 -11.99 -15.96 8.13
N GLN A 160 -12.25 -16.92 7.22
CA GLN A 160 -11.58 -16.97 5.91
C GLN A 160 -11.91 -15.78 5.02
N ILE A 161 -13.16 -15.32 4.98
CA ILE A 161 -13.54 -14.10 4.23
C ILE A 161 -12.79 -12.88 4.78
N TYR A 162 -12.69 -12.75 6.10
CA TYR A 162 -11.93 -11.66 6.72
C TYR A 162 -10.43 -11.74 6.36
N GLN A 163 -9.85 -12.95 6.36
CA GLN A 163 -8.45 -13.14 5.94
C GLN A 163 -8.21 -12.82 4.47
N ALA A 164 -9.12 -13.24 3.58
CA ALA A 164 -9.05 -12.88 2.16
C ALA A 164 -9.15 -11.36 1.97
N TRP A 165 -10.02 -10.70 2.74
CA TRP A 165 -10.13 -9.25 2.75
C TRP A 165 -8.85 -8.55 3.25
N LEU A 166 -8.21 -9.06 4.30
CA LEU A 166 -6.92 -8.55 4.79
C LEU A 166 -5.82 -8.69 3.72
N LEU A 167 -5.75 -9.83 3.04
CA LEU A 167 -4.79 -10.03 1.96
C LEU A 167 -5.00 -9.02 0.83
N PHE A 168 -6.25 -8.83 0.41
CA PHE A 168 -6.63 -7.81 -0.58
C PHE A 168 -6.25 -6.39 -0.13
N LEU A 169 -6.50 -6.08 1.14
CA LEU A 169 -6.22 -4.77 1.73
C LEU A 169 -4.72 -4.45 1.70
N TYR A 170 -3.88 -5.33 2.25
CA TYR A 170 -2.43 -5.11 2.29
C TYR A 170 -1.80 -5.13 0.90
N THR A 171 -2.35 -5.90 -0.04
CA THR A 171 -1.95 -5.84 -1.45
C THR A 171 -2.28 -4.47 -2.05
N SER A 172 -3.48 -3.96 -1.78
CA SER A 172 -3.91 -2.65 -2.28
C SER A 172 -3.06 -1.51 -1.72
N PHE A 173 -2.73 -1.54 -0.43
CA PHE A 173 -1.84 -0.54 0.19
C PHE A 173 -0.45 -0.58 -0.42
N ALA A 174 0.16 -1.76 -0.53
CA ALA A 174 1.46 -1.91 -1.15
C ALA A 174 1.47 -1.35 -2.59
N LEU A 175 0.46 -1.69 -3.40
CA LEU A 175 0.36 -1.17 -4.77
C LEU A 175 0.20 0.36 -4.79
N ARG A 176 -0.72 0.93 -4.00
CA ARG A 176 -0.97 2.38 -3.97
C ARG A 176 0.26 3.16 -3.49
N GLU A 177 0.98 2.66 -2.49
CA GLU A 177 2.17 3.32 -1.95
C GLU A 177 3.36 3.23 -2.90
N ASN A 178 3.53 2.11 -3.62
CA ASN A 178 4.52 2.02 -4.72
C ASN A 178 4.20 3.00 -5.85
N VAL A 179 2.92 3.19 -6.20
CA VAL A 179 2.51 4.23 -7.16
C VAL A 179 2.87 5.63 -6.64
N LEU A 180 2.63 5.92 -5.36
CA LEU A 180 3.01 7.20 -4.77
C LEU A 180 4.52 7.43 -4.82
N ILE A 181 5.34 6.43 -4.49
CA ILE A 181 6.81 6.52 -4.59
C ILE A 181 7.25 6.76 -6.03
N ALA A 182 6.69 6.03 -7.00
CA ALA A 182 6.99 6.22 -8.42
C ALA A 182 6.66 7.63 -8.93
N ASN A 183 5.77 8.36 -8.24
CA ASN A 183 5.40 9.74 -8.56
C ASN A 183 6.08 10.80 -7.66
N GLY A 184 7.06 10.40 -6.84
CA GLY A 184 7.91 11.28 -6.03
C GLY A 184 7.48 11.45 -4.58
N SER A 185 6.64 10.57 -4.04
CA SER A 185 6.30 10.57 -2.62
C SER A 185 7.44 10.03 -1.77
N ASP A 186 7.77 10.74 -0.69
CA ASP A 186 8.77 10.32 0.30
C ASP A 186 8.13 9.40 1.36
N ILE A 187 7.63 8.24 0.91
CA ILE A 187 7.13 7.20 1.82
C ILE A 187 8.32 6.36 2.28
N ARG A 188 8.42 6.15 3.59
CA ARG A 188 9.55 5.39 4.13
C ARG A 188 9.49 3.93 3.67
N PRO A 189 10.62 3.31 3.29
CA PRO A 189 10.66 1.93 2.81
C PRO A 189 10.01 0.93 3.78
N TRP A 190 10.17 1.15 5.09
CA TRP A 190 9.53 0.34 6.12
C TRP A 190 8.00 0.26 6.00
N TRP A 191 7.36 1.37 5.59
CA TRP A 191 5.91 1.36 5.33
C TRP A 191 5.57 0.43 4.16
N ILE A 192 6.47 0.13 3.24
CA ILE A 192 6.17 -0.91 2.23
C ILE A 192 6.46 -2.31 2.78
N TYR A 193 7.58 -2.47 3.51
CA TYR A 193 7.96 -3.76 4.06
C TYR A 193 6.93 -4.33 5.03
N HIS A 194 6.31 -3.51 5.89
CA HIS A 194 5.30 -4.03 6.81
C HIS A 194 4.05 -4.56 6.09
N HIS A 195 3.64 -3.98 4.94
CA HIS A 195 2.54 -4.52 4.13
C HIS A 195 2.90 -5.91 3.58
N TYR A 196 4.14 -6.09 3.10
CA TYR A 196 4.64 -7.39 2.64
C TYR A 196 4.67 -8.42 3.76
N LEU A 197 5.11 -7.99 4.95
CA LEU A 197 5.14 -8.84 6.13
C LEU A 197 3.74 -9.25 6.58
N ALA A 198 2.77 -8.32 6.54
CA ALA A 198 1.39 -8.59 6.87
C ALA A 198 0.74 -9.58 5.88
N MET A 199 0.98 -9.44 4.57
CA MET A 199 0.54 -10.42 3.57
C MET A 199 1.14 -11.80 3.82
N ARG A 200 2.44 -11.87 4.14
CA ARG A 200 3.11 -13.11 4.52
C ARG A 200 2.47 -13.73 5.77
N GLY A 201 2.14 -12.91 6.77
CA GLY A 201 1.44 -13.33 7.99
C GLY A 201 0.09 -13.99 7.71
N VAL A 202 -0.74 -13.39 6.85
CA VAL A 202 -2.04 -13.97 6.45
C VAL A 202 -1.86 -15.35 5.80
N GLN A 203 -0.88 -15.50 4.91
CA GLN A 203 -0.60 -16.79 4.25
C GLN A 203 -0.06 -17.85 5.22
N LEU A 204 0.79 -17.45 6.16
CA LEU A 204 1.35 -18.35 7.18
C LEU A 204 0.25 -18.87 8.11
N PHE A 205 -0.72 -18.01 8.47
CA PHE A 205 -1.89 -18.44 9.23
C PHE A 205 -2.69 -19.52 8.51
N LEU A 206 -2.95 -19.35 7.20
CA LEU A 206 -3.69 -20.34 6.41
C LEU A 206 -2.94 -21.68 6.33
N ARG A 207 -1.63 -21.64 6.09
CA ARG A 207 -0.77 -22.85 6.08
C ARG A 207 -0.79 -23.55 7.44
N TRP A 208 -0.76 -22.79 8.53
CA TRP A 208 -0.87 -23.34 9.88
C TRP A 208 -2.22 -24.01 10.14
N ALA A 209 -3.34 -23.43 9.69
CA ALA A 209 -4.66 -24.05 9.82
C ALA A 209 -4.74 -25.41 9.10
N ILE A 210 -4.13 -25.53 7.92
CA ILE A 210 -4.01 -26.80 7.19
C ILE A 210 -3.18 -27.81 7.98
N MET A 211 -2.02 -27.38 8.51
CA MET A 211 -1.16 -28.24 9.32
C MET A 211 -1.86 -28.74 10.58
N GLN A 212 -2.68 -27.91 11.23
CA GLN A 212 -3.53 -28.35 12.34
C GLN A 212 -4.55 -29.39 11.92
N GLY A 213 -5.24 -29.21 10.78
CA GLY A 213 -6.18 -30.19 10.26
C GLY A 213 -5.51 -31.55 9.98
N ILE A 214 -4.30 -31.54 9.42
CA ILE A 214 -3.49 -32.74 9.19
C ILE A 214 -3.10 -33.38 10.53
N ALA A 215 -2.57 -32.59 11.48
CA ALA A 215 -2.19 -33.09 12.80
C ALA A 215 -3.38 -33.73 13.53
N MET A 216 -4.55 -33.08 13.49
CA MET A 216 -5.79 -33.61 14.08
C MET A 216 -6.22 -34.93 13.40
N HIS A 217 -6.09 -35.04 12.07
CA HIS A 217 -6.41 -36.28 11.36
C HIS A 217 -5.46 -37.43 11.74
N LEU A 218 -4.15 -37.16 11.79
CA LEU A 218 -3.13 -38.14 12.16
C LEU A 218 -3.29 -38.58 13.62
N GLN A 219 -3.52 -37.64 14.54
CA GLN A 219 -3.78 -37.91 15.94
C GLN A 219 -5.02 -38.81 16.10
N ASN A 220 -6.14 -38.47 15.45
CA ASN A 220 -7.36 -39.26 15.49
C ASN A 220 -7.16 -40.67 14.91
N ARG A 221 -6.33 -40.84 13.87
CA ARG A 221 -6.00 -42.17 13.32
C ARG A 221 -5.21 -43.01 14.33
N TYR A 222 -4.13 -42.46 14.86
CA TYR A 222 -3.27 -43.13 15.83
C TYR A 222 -4.04 -43.54 17.08
N GLN A 223 -4.80 -42.59 17.64
CA GLN A 223 -5.64 -42.79 18.82
C GLN A 223 -6.69 -43.90 18.60
N ARG A 224 -7.44 -43.86 17.49
CA ARG A 224 -8.42 -44.91 17.14
C ARG A 224 -7.79 -46.29 16.93
N GLN A 225 -6.59 -46.36 16.37
CA GLN A 225 -5.89 -47.64 16.17
C GLN A 225 -5.49 -48.25 17.51
N ARG A 226 -4.89 -47.45 18.40
CA ARG A 226 -4.51 -47.88 19.75
C ARG A 226 -5.71 -48.35 20.58
N LEU A 227 -6.83 -47.61 20.51
CA LEU A 227 -8.05 -47.99 21.23
C LEU A 227 -8.59 -49.35 20.75
N ARG A 228 -8.63 -49.58 19.42
CA ARG A 228 -9.04 -50.87 18.87
C ARG A 228 -8.18 -52.02 19.40
N THR A 229 -6.86 -51.83 19.48
CA THR A 229 -5.95 -52.81 20.09
C THR A 229 -6.23 -53.01 21.58
N ARG A 230 -6.46 -51.96 22.36
CA ARG A 230 -6.78 -52.09 23.79
C ARG A 230 -8.11 -52.79 24.04
N ILE A 231 -9.13 -52.55 23.20
CA ILE A 231 -10.41 -53.26 23.26
C ILE A 231 -10.22 -54.75 22.95
N ALA A 232 -9.44 -55.07 21.91
CA ALA A 232 -9.12 -56.47 21.57
C ALA A 232 -8.36 -57.21 22.68
N LEU A 233 -7.52 -56.49 23.44
CA LEU A 233 -6.79 -57.01 24.60
C LEU A 233 -7.63 -57.04 25.89
N GLY A 234 -8.90 -56.62 25.86
CA GLY A 234 -9.75 -56.52 27.05
C GLY A 234 -9.34 -55.42 28.04
N LYS A 235 -8.41 -54.53 27.66
CA LYS A 235 -7.85 -53.45 28.50
C LYS A 235 -8.58 -52.10 28.36
N ALA A 236 -9.68 -52.05 27.61
CA ALA A 236 -10.52 -50.88 27.41
C ALA A 236 -11.96 -51.30 27.06
N LYS A 237 -12.94 -50.49 27.44
CA LYS A 237 -14.36 -50.72 27.15
C LYS A 237 -14.69 -50.31 25.72
N ARG A 238 -15.66 -50.97 25.09
CA ARG A 238 -16.10 -50.66 23.71
C ARG A 238 -16.61 -49.24 23.51
N MET A 239 -17.10 -48.60 24.58
CA MET A 239 -17.60 -47.21 24.56
C MET A 239 -16.55 -46.18 24.97
N ASP A 240 -15.33 -46.60 25.30
CA ASP A 240 -14.28 -45.66 25.68
C ASP A 240 -13.94 -44.78 24.46
N VAL A 241 -13.97 -43.47 24.67
CA VAL A 241 -13.48 -42.50 23.68
C VAL A 241 -12.02 -42.23 23.98
N VAL A 242 -11.22 -41.97 22.95
CA VAL A 242 -9.82 -41.56 23.14
C VAL A 242 -9.77 -40.09 23.56
N ALA A 243 -10.29 -39.81 24.74
CA ALA A 243 -10.11 -38.54 25.44
C ALA A 243 -8.88 -38.67 26.35
N GLY A 244 -8.10 -37.60 26.46
CA GLY A 244 -6.76 -37.56 27.07
C GLY A 244 -6.66 -38.03 28.53
N GLU A 245 -7.77 -38.33 29.20
CA GLU A 245 -7.82 -38.72 30.61
C GLU A 245 -7.88 -40.25 30.83
N THR A 246 -8.27 -41.06 29.82
CA THR A 246 -8.42 -42.53 29.98
C THR A 246 -7.27 -43.35 29.37
N ALA A 247 -6.27 -42.68 28.80
CA ALA A 247 -5.06 -43.29 28.28
C ALA A 247 -3.91 -43.06 29.25
N SER A 248 -3.53 -44.12 29.97
CA SER A 248 -2.36 -44.27 30.86
C SER A 248 -0.97 -43.99 30.22
N VAL A 249 -0.85 -43.01 29.32
CA VAL A 249 0.43 -42.55 28.77
C VAL A 249 0.44 -41.03 28.87
N GLU A 250 0.97 -40.54 29.98
CA GLU A 250 1.38 -39.14 30.12
C GLU A 250 2.35 -38.77 28.97
N GLY A 251 2.15 -37.63 28.33
CA GLY A 251 3.22 -36.99 27.53
C GLY A 251 3.05 -36.90 26.01
N GLN A 252 2.17 -37.66 25.36
CA GLN A 252 2.12 -37.64 23.87
C GLN A 252 1.38 -36.42 23.29
N LEU A 253 0.34 -35.90 23.98
CA LEU A 253 -0.26 -34.60 23.65
C LEU A 253 0.65 -33.42 24.05
N LEU A 254 1.47 -33.60 25.09
CA LEU A 254 2.36 -32.59 25.66
C LEU A 254 3.53 -32.23 24.74
N LEU A 255 3.84 -33.04 23.72
CA LEU A 255 4.88 -32.77 22.72
C LEU A 255 4.30 -32.13 21.44
N LEU A 256 3.03 -32.41 21.11
CA LEU A 256 2.33 -31.87 19.95
C LEU A 256 1.87 -30.41 20.17
N TYR A 257 1.37 -30.09 21.37
CA TYR A 257 0.98 -28.71 21.72
C TYR A 257 2.14 -27.72 21.59
N PRO A 258 3.35 -27.98 22.11
CA PRO A 258 4.52 -27.15 21.90
C PRO A 258 4.84 -26.97 20.42
N VAL A 259 4.91 -28.02 19.60
CA VAL A 259 5.28 -27.86 18.19
C VAL A 259 4.26 -27.02 17.40
N LEU A 260 2.96 -27.19 17.66
CA LEU A 260 1.91 -26.45 16.94
C LEU A 260 1.72 -25.00 17.44
N PHE A 261 1.82 -24.76 18.75
CA PHE A 261 1.67 -23.42 19.33
C PHE A 261 2.97 -22.62 19.33
N ILE A 262 4.12 -23.24 19.64
CA ILE A 262 5.42 -22.55 19.62
C ILE A 262 5.74 -22.14 18.18
N LEU A 263 5.52 -22.97 17.17
CA LEU A 263 5.79 -22.56 15.78
C LEU A 263 4.91 -21.37 15.37
N GLN A 264 3.65 -21.33 15.80
CA GLN A 264 2.74 -20.23 15.48
C GLN A 264 3.07 -18.94 16.25
N VAL A 265 3.33 -19.04 17.55
CA VAL A 265 3.69 -17.90 18.42
C VAL A 265 5.08 -17.39 18.07
N VAL A 266 6.03 -18.25 17.74
CA VAL A 266 7.37 -17.84 17.30
C VAL A 266 7.29 -17.17 15.94
N VAL A 267 6.58 -17.74 14.96
CA VAL A 267 6.49 -17.11 13.63
C VAL A 267 5.70 -15.81 13.67
N CYS A 268 4.49 -15.79 14.26
CA CYS A 268 3.72 -14.56 14.37
C CYS A 268 4.39 -13.53 15.31
N GLY A 269 4.99 -14.00 16.40
CA GLY A 269 5.71 -13.18 17.36
C GLY A 269 6.96 -12.53 16.77
N ILE A 270 7.77 -13.28 16.01
CA ILE A 270 8.91 -12.73 15.27
C ILE A 270 8.43 -11.66 14.28
N LEU A 271 7.36 -11.91 13.52
CA LEU A 271 6.82 -10.92 12.59
C LEU A 271 6.38 -9.64 13.31
N LEU A 272 5.70 -9.76 14.46
CA LEU A 272 5.29 -8.61 15.28
C LEU A 272 6.49 -7.85 15.87
N VAL A 273 7.52 -8.56 16.33
CA VAL A 273 8.76 -7.95 16.84
C VAL A 273 9.46 -7.19 15.72
N VAL A 274 9.61 -7.79 14.54
CA VAL A 274 10.16 -7.11 13.36
C VAL A 274 9.33 -5.88 13.03
N MET A 275 8.00 -5.97 13.12
CA MET A 275 7.10 -4.83 12.91
C MET A 275 7.33 -3.68 13.90
N ALA A 276 7.43 -4.02 15.18
CA ALA A 276 7.66 -3.06 16.25
C ALA A 276 9.04 -2.39 16.13
N VAL A 277 10.09 -3.15 15.84
CA VAL A 277 11.45 -2.64 15.66
C VAL A 277 11.52 -1.68 14.48
N GLY A 278 10.92 -2.01 13.34
CA GLY A 278 10.90 -1.11 12.19
C GLY A 278 10.16 0.21 12.47
N ASN A 279 9.04 0.15 13.20
CA ASN A 279 8.34 1.35 13.67
C ASN A 279 9.18 2.20 14.64
N PHE A 280 9.90 1.55 15.55
CA PHE A 280 10.79 2.20 16.49
C PHE A 280 11.94 2.93 15.79
N VAL A 281 12.64 2.25 14.87
CA VAL A 281 13.75 2.83 14.09
C VAL A 281 13.30 4.08 13.33
N ASN A 282 12.15 4.02 12.66
CA ASN A 282 11.57 5.18 11.98
C ASN A 282 11.29 6.35 12.94
N THR A 283 10.74 6.05 14.10
CA THR A 283 10.41 7.09 15.09
C THR A 283 11.69 7.79 15.56
N VAL A 284 12.73 7.01 15.88
CA VAL A 284 14.05 7.52 16.28
C VAL A 284 14.66 8.40 15.19
N GLU A 285 14.65 7.95 13.93
CA GLU A 285 15.20 8.72 12.80
C GLU A 285 14.51 10.10 12.66
N THR A 286 13.18 10.13 12.78
CA THR A 286 12.40 11.37 12.74
C THR A 286 12.79 12.32 13.86
N LEU A 287 12.93 11.79 15.07
CA LEU A 287 13.29 12.57 16.25
C LEU A 287 14.70 13.13 16.11
N ILE A 288 15.67 12.34 15.64
CA ILE A 288 17.04 12.79 15.39
C ILE A 288 17.05 13.94 14.37
N LEU A 289 16.30 13.82 13.27
CA LEU A 289 16.20 14.89 12.27
C LEU A 289 15.61 16.17 12.86
N LYS A 290 14.52 16.07 13.63
CA LYS A 290 13.90 17.20 14.33
C LYS A 290 14.86 17.84 15.33
N LEU A 291 15.61 17.04 16.10
CA LEU A 291 16.58 17.52 17.08
C LEU A 291 17.75 18.23 16.40
N ARG A 292 18.30 17.69 15.31
CA ARG A 292 19.35 18.32 14.51
C ARG A 292 18.89 19.67 13.95
N PHE A 293 17.65 19.74 13.45
CA PHE A 293 17.07 20.99 12.95
C PHE A 293 16.91 22.02 14.08
N LYS A 294 16.35 21.61 15.23
CA LYS A 294 16.21 22.46 16.41
C LYS A 294 17.55 22.96 16.94
N ALA A 295 18.59 22.12 16.94
CA ALA A 295 19.94 22.50 17.34
C ALA A 295 20.55 23.53 16.37
N LYS A 296 20.37 23.35 15.06
CA LYS A 296 20.79 24.34 14.05
C LYS A 296 20.08 25.69 14.25
N MET A 297 18.77 25.68 14.50
CA MET A 297 17.98 26.89 14.77
C MET A 297 18.44 27.60 16.04
N LYS A 298 18.69 26.86 17.13
CA LYS A 298 19.19 27.45 18.38
C LYS A 298 20.59 28.05 18.21
N LYS A 299 21.47 27.42 17.42
CA LYS A 299 22.80 27.94 17.10
C LYS A 299 22.74 29.20 16.23
N ALA A 300 21.80 29.27 15.29
CA ALA A 300 21.55 30.47 14.49
C ALA A 300 21.04 31.63 15.36
N LYS A 301 20.04 31.37 16.23
CA LYS A 301 19.49 32.37 17.15
C LYS A 301 20.53 32.88 18.16
N GLY A 302 21.33 32.00 18.76
CA GLY A 302 22.40 32.41 19.68
C GLY A 302 23.58 33.14 19.03
N ARG A 303 23.71 33.13 17.70
CA ARG A 303 24.63 34.03 16.97
C ARG A 303 24.02 35.42 16.75
N GLN A 304 22.70 35.52 16.67
CA GLN A 304 21.96 36.76 16.45
C GLN A 304 21.73 37.55 17.76
N ASP A 305 21.55 36.84 18.89
CA ASP A 305 21.35 37.43 20.22
C ASP A 305 22.65 37.79 20.95
N ARG A 306 23.83 37.60 20.34
CA ARG A 306 25.09 38.06 20.95
C ARG A 306 25.19 39.57 20.77
N PRO A 307 25.10 40.39 21.84
CA PRO A 307 25.29 41.82 21.71
C PRO A 307 26.72 42.07 21.22
N HIS A 308 26.89 43.08 20.37
CA HIS A 308 28.18 43.63 20.01
C HIS A 308 28.87 44.16 21.29
N GLN A 309 29.54 43.28 22.03
CA GLN A 309 30.51 43.68 23.04
C GLN A 309 31.85 43.85 22.34
N ASN A 310 32.15 45.13 22.09
CA ASN A 310 33.43 45.81 21.86
C ASN A 310 34.61 45.00 21.30
#